data_AF-A0A942A628-F1
#
_entry.id   AF-A0A942A628-F1
#
_cell.length_a   1.000
_cell.length_b   1.000
_cell.length_c   1.000
_cell.angle_alpha   90.00
_cell.angle_beta   90.00
_cell.angle_gamma   90.00
#
_symmetry.space_group_name_H-M   'P 1'
#
loop_
_entity.id
_entity.type
_entity.pdbx_description
1 polymer ?
#
loop_
_entity_poly.entity_id
_entity_poly.type
_entity_poly.pdbx_seq_one_letter_code
_entity_poly.pdbx_strand_id
1 'polypeptide(L)'
;DFFRPLDGKVKRDFMKVSLGEIVSAVRCAAESNLPLELEELVKEVIALFGLPRKTKQVSDRIERAVAAAVNGCFVIRTVDGKYTV
;
A
#
# COMPACT_ATOMS: atom_id res chain seq x y z
N ASP A 1 -19.19 -17.25 -29.79
CA ASP A 1 -18.20 -16.22 -29.43
C ASP A 1 -18.28 -15.86 -27.96
N PHE A 2 -17.26 -16.23 -27.17
CA PHE A 2 -17.16 -15.83 -25.77
C PHE A 2 -16.43 -14.48 -25.69
N PHE A 3 -17.12 -13.46 -25.22
CA PHE A 3 -16.54 -12.17 -24.86
C PHE A 3 -15.53 -12.36 -23.71
N ARG A 4 -14.24 -12.12 -23.96
CA ARG A 4 -13.15 -12.14 -22.95
C ARG A 4 -12.51 -10.75 -22.83
N PRO A 5 -13.15 -9.79 -22.15
CA PRO A 5 -12.72 -8.40 -22.18
C PRO A 5 -11.44 -8.09 -21.37
N LEU A 6 -10.79 -9.06 -20.71
CA LEU A 6 -9.81 -8.77 -19.65
C LEU A 6 -8.54 -9.64 -19.61
N ASP A 7 -8.20 -10.39 -20.67
CA ASP A 7 -6.93 -11.14 -20.70
C ASP A 7 -5.68 -10.22 -20.82
N GLY A 8 -5.89 -8.93 -21.09
CA GLY A 8 -4.86 -7.92 -20.93
C GLY A 8 -4.75 -7.50 -19.47
N LYS A 9 -3.86 -8.11 -18.68
CA LYS A 9 -3.37 -7.49 -17.43
C LYS A 9 -2.72 -6.16 -17.80
N VAL A 10 -3.48 -5.07 -17.78
CA VAL A 10 -2.92 -3.73 -17.93
C VAL A 10 -1.97 -3.55 -16.75
N LYS A 11 -0.66 -3.60 -17.01
CA LYS A 11 0.35 -3.29 -16.01
C LYS A 11 0.15 -1.84 -15.61
N ARG A 12 -0.54 -1.61 -14.50
CA ARG A 12 -0.69 -0.28 -13.91
C ARG A 12 0.70 0.16 -13.45
N ASP A 13 1.17 1.27 -13.99
CA ASP A 13 2.43 1.85 -13.56
C ASP A 13 2.26 2.44 -12.16
N PHE A 14 2.87 1.80 -11.16
CA PHE A 14 2.80 2.23 -9.76
C PHE A 14 3.26 3.68 -9.58
N MET A 15 4.19 4.15 -10.40
CA MET A 15 4.71 5.51 -10.28
C MET A 15 3.67 6.57 -10.66
N LYS A 16 2.62 6.18 -11.41
CA LYS A 16 1.49 7.04 -11.78
C LYS A 16 0.33 6.95 -10.80
N VAL A 17 0.37 6.04 -9.83
CA VAL A 17 -0.64 5.93 -8.76
C VAL A 17 -0.54 7.16 -7.87
N SER A 18 -1.69 7.75 -7.56
CA SER A 18 -1.74 8.96 -6.72
C SER A 18 -1.37 8.63 -5.27
N LEU A 19 -0.83 9.60 -4.53
CA LEU A 19 -0.47 9.36 -3.13
C LEU A 19 -1.69 8.96 -2.29
N GLY A 20 -2.87 9.52 -2.57
CA GLY A 20 -4.11 9.19 -1.86
C GLY A 20 -4.60 7.76 -2.09
N GLU A 21 -4.40 7.21 -3.29
CA GLU A 21 -4.67 5.79 -3.56
C GLU A 21 -3.73 4.89 -2.74
N ILE A 22 -2.46 5.26 -2.59
CA ILE A 22 -1.50 4.52 -1.76
C ILE A 22 -1.87 4.64 -0.28
N VAL A 23 -2.28 5.82 0.22
CA VAL A 23 -2.78 6.01 1.59
C VAL A 23 -3.97 5.10 1.88
N SER A 24 -4.90 4.99 0.93
CA SER A 24 -6.05 4.10 1.05
C SER A 24 -5.62 2.64 1.16
N ALA A 25 -4.64 2.22 0.34
CA ALA A 25 -4.08 0.86 0.44
C ALA A 25 -3.34 0.62 1.77
N VAL A 26 -2.61 1.61 2.29
CA VAL A 26 -1.96 1.54 3.61
C VAL A 26 -3.01 1.31 4.70
N ARG A 27 -4.13 2.05 4.67
CA ARG A 27 -5.23 1.84 5.61
C ARG A 27 -5.81 0.43 5.49
N CYS A 28 -6.09 -0.04 4.27
CA CYS A 28 -6.60 -1.41 4.06
C CYS A 28 -5.64 -2.48 4.59
N ALA A 29 -4.33 -2.30 4.38
CA ALA A 29 -3.31 -3.22 4.89
C ALA A 29 -3.28 -3.23 6.42
N ALA A 30 -3.36 -2.05 7.05
CA ALA A 30 -3.43 -1.93 8.50
C ALA A 30 -4.72 -2.53 9.07
N GLU A 31 -5.88 -2.38 8.45
CA GLU A 31 -7.13 -3.00 8.93
C GLU A 31 -7.11 -4.53 8.84
N SER A 32 -6.41 -5.08 7.85
CA SER A 32 -6.43 -6.52 7.54
C SER A 32 -5.53 -7.34 8.46
N ASN A 33 -4.39 -6.79 8.87
CA ASN A 33 -3.43 -7.46 9.74
C ASN A 33 -3.05 -6.49 10.85
N LEU A 34 -3.31 -6.84 12.11
CA LEU A 34 -3.08 -5.96 13.25
C LEU A 34 -2.28 -6.64 14.35
N PRO A 35 -1.28 -5.96 14.96
CA PRO A 35 -0.57 -4.73 14.53
C PRO A 35 0.68 -5.03 13.68
N LEU A 36 0.97 -4.22 12.65
CA LEU A 36 2.11 -4.46 11.73
C LEU A 36 3.30 -3.53 11.99
N GLU A 37 4.51 -4.06 11.78
CA GLU A 37 5.73 -3.28 11.61
C GLU A 37 5.74 -2.55 10.25
N LEU A 38 6.54 -1.47 10.12
CA LEU A 38 6.63 -0.71 8.87
C LEU A 38 6.99 -1.60 7.67
N GLU A 39 7.93 -2.53 7.85
CA GLU A 39 8.37 -3.41 6.77
C GLU A 39 7.25 -4.35 6.30
N GLU A 40 6.45 -4.85 7.24
CA GLU A 40 5.30 -5.73 6.96
C GLU A 40 4.19 -4.95 6.25
N LEU A 41 3.90 -3.75 6.73
CA LEU A 41 2.94 -2.83 6.10
C LEU A 41 3.34 -2.51 4.66
N VAL A 42 4.61 -2.24 4.40
CA VAL A 42 5.12 -2.02 3.03
C VAL A 42 4.95 -3.27 2.16
N LYS A 43 5.19 -4.47 2.70
CA LYS A 43 5.00 -5.75 1.97
C LYS A 43 3.53 -5.96 1.60
N GLU A 44 2.61 -5.71 2.54
CA GLU A 44 1.17 -5.84 2.30
C GLU A 44 0.69 -4.85 1.22
N VAL A 45 1.14 -3.59 1.28
CA VAL A 45 0.79 -2.59 0.25
C VAL A 45 1.31 -3.01 -1.14
N ILE A 46 2.55 -3.51 -1.22
CA ILE A 46 3.11 -4.04 -2.47
C ILE A 46 2.26 -5.20 -3.01
N ALA A 47 1.79 -6.09 -2.15
CA ALA A 47 0.92 -7.20 -2.51
C ALA A 47 -0.45 -6.72 -3.03
N LEU A 48 -1.06 -5.72 -2.38
CA LEU A 48 -2.34 -5.12 -2.82
C LEU A 48 -2.25 -4.51 -4.22
N PHE A 49 -1.10 -3.92 -4.58
CA PHE A 49 -0.86 -3.38 -5.91
C PHE A 49 -0.36 -4.43 -6.92
N GLY A 50 -0.19 -5.69 -6.52
CA GLY A 50 0.29 -6.76 -7.39
C GLY A 50 1.68 -6.51 -7.95
N LEU A 51 2.54 -5.80 -7.22
CA LEU A 51 3.86 -5.42 -7.71
C LEU A 51 4.81 -6.61 -7.62
N PRO A 52 5.57 -6.90 -8.71
CA PRO A 52 6.39 -8.11 -8.76
C PRO A 52 7.65 -8.03 -7.89
N ARG A 53 8.10 -6.82 -7.53
CA ARG A 53 9.34 -6.60 -6.76
C ARG A 53 9.24 -5.35 -5.89
N LYS A 54 9.83 -5.44 -4.70
CA LYS A 54 10.14 -4.28 -3.85
C LYS A 54 11.39 -3.59 -4.42
N THR A 55 11.21 -2.43 -5.04
CA THR A 55 12.32 -1.53 -5.38
C THR A 55 12.43 -0.43 -4.33
N LYS A 56 13.62 0.16 -4.16
CA LYS A 56 13.81 1.27 -3.21
C LYS A 56 12.87 2.45 -3.48
N GLN A 57 12.67 2.78 -4.76
CA GLN A 57 11.76 3.85 -5.15
C GLN A 57 10.29 3.57 -4.76
N VAL A 58 9.86 2.31 -4.87
CA VAL A 58 8.52 1.88 -4.45
C VAL A 58 8.39 1.95 -2.93
N SER A 59 9.37 1.42 -2.19
CA SER A 59 9.33 1.49 -0.71
C SER A 59 9.32 2.93 -0.22
N ASP A 60 10.18 3.80 -0.75
CA ASP A 60 10.24 5.21 -0.35
C ASP A 60 8.90 5.93 -0.60
N ARG A 61 8.20 5.59 -1.69
CA ARG A 61 6.89 6.17 -2.01
C ARG A 61 5.80 5.66 -1.07
N ILE A 62 5.83 4.38 -0.70
CA ILE A 62 4.89 3.80 0.28
C ILE A 62 5.15 4.38 1.67
N GLU A 63 6.41 4.49 2.11
CA GLU A 63 6.76 5.08 3.40
C GLU A 63 6.27 6.54 3.52
N ARG A 64 6.37 7.33 2.44
CA ARG A 64 5.76 8.67 2.37
C ARG A 64 4.24 8.62 2.51
N ALA A 65 3.59 7.63 1.91
CA ALA A 65 2.15 7.43 2.06
C ALA A 65 1.77 7.00 3.48
N VAL A 66 2.58 6.17 4.15
CA VAL A 66 2.39 5.80 5.56
C VAL A 66 2.46 7.05 6.45
N ALA A 67 3.48 7.90 6.25
CA ALA A 67 3.58 9.16 6.97
C ALA A 67 2.38 10.08 6.72
N ALA A 68 1.91 10.17 5.46
CA ALA A 68 0.71 10.93 5.11
C ALA A 68 -0.57 10.34 5.75
N ALA A 69 -0.68 9.02 5.83
CA ALA A 69 -1.81 8.33 6.45
C ALA A 69 -1.87 8.61 7.95
N VAL A 70 -0.71 8.57 8.64
CA VAL A 70 -0.60 8.92 10.07
C VAL A 70 -0.96 10.39 10.30
N ASN A 71 -0.40 11.30 9.51
CA ASN A 71 -0.70 12.74 9.61
C ASN A 71 -2.16 13.07 9.32
N GLY A 72 -2.81 12.31 8.45
CA GLY A 72 -4.24 12.43 8.12
C GLY A 72 -5.17 11.66 9.06
N CYS A 73 -4.66 11.06 10.14
CA CYS A 73 -5.42 10.24 11.10
C CYS A 73 -6.16 9.04 10.47
N PHE A 74 -5.68 8.53 9.33
CA PHE A 74 -6.21 7.32 8.71
C PHE A 74 -5.62 6.04 9.29
N VAL A 75 -4.45 6.15 9.93
CA VAL A 75 -3.70 5.06 10.58
C VAL A 75 -3.09 5.61 11.86
N ILE A 76 -3.13 4.82 12.92
CA ILE A 76 -2.54 5.11 14.23
C ILE A 76 -1.15 4.44 14.29
N ARG A 77 -0.15 5.22 14.69
CA ARG A 77 1.17 4.70 15.06
C ARG A 77 1.20 4.44 16.56
N THR A 78 1.42 3.20 16.97
CA THR A 78 1.49 2.81 18.39
C THR A 78 2.81 3.24 19.02
N VAL A 79 2.86 3.24 20.35
CA VAL A 79 4.08 3.57 21.12
C VAL A 79 5.26 2.65 20.81
N ASP A 80 4.97 1.40 20.46
CA ASP A 80 5.98 0.39 20.11
C ASP A 80 6.48 0.52 18.65
N GLY A 81 5.95 1.49 17.89
CA GLY A 81 6.35 1.75 16.50
C GLY A 81 5.56 1.00 15.44
N LYS A 82 4.51 0.26 15.81
CA LYS A 82 3.62 -0.47 14.91
C LYS A 82 2.48 0.39 14.37
N TYR A 83 1.79 -0.10 13.35
CA TYR A 83 0.69 0.60 12.67
C TYR A 83 -0.61 -0.20 12.78
N THR A 84 -1.70 0.51 13.13
CA THR A 84 -3.08 0.01 13.23
C THR A 84 -4.06 1.06 12.71
N VAL A 85 -5.33 0.71 12.51
CA VAL A 85 -6.43 1.69 12.45
C VAL A 85 -7.07 1.82 13.82
#